data_AF-A0A660LAJ8-F1
#
_entry.id   AF-A0A660LAJ8-F1
#
_cell.length_a   1.000
_cell.length_b   1.000
_cell.length_c   1.000
_cell.angle_alpha   90.00
_cell.angle_beta   90.00
_cell.angle_gamma   90.00
#
_symmetry.space_group_name_H-M   'P 1'
#
loop_
_entity.id
_entity.type
_entity.pdbx_description
1 polymer ?
#
loop_
_entity_poly.entity_id
_entity_poly.type
_entity_poly.pdbx_seq_one_letter_code
_entity_poly.pdbx_strand_id
1 'polypeptide(L)' 'MLASLVLFAQETLHVEEEVSKTPFYIAASALVAFALLLSAVGIARHETFPPSRAVARGLSFVMLILVAAAAYTAVITG' A
#
# COMPACT_ATOMS: atom_id res chain seq x y z
N MET A 1 -20.07 41.12 0.63
CA MET A 1 -20.08 41.02 -0.84
C MET A 1 -18.68 40.69 -1.36
N LEU A 2 -17.69 41.58 -1.27
CA LEU A 2 -16.32 41.29 -1.72
C LEU A 2 -15.64 40.15 -0.94
N ALA A 3 -15.72 40.18 0.39
CA ALA A 3 -15.24 39.08 1.24
C ALA A 3 -15.94 37.74 0.95
N SER A 4 -17.22 37.79 0.59
CA SER A 4 -18.05 36.64 0.22
C SER A 4 -17.58 35.99 -1.08
N LEU A 5 -17.23 36.82 -2.06
CA LEU A 5 -16.68 36.39 -3.35
C LEU A 5 -15.26 35.85 -3.22
N VAL A 6 -14.44 36.42 -2.33
CA VAL A 6 -13.10 35.90 -2.02
C VAL A 6 -13.19 34.54 -1.32
N LEU A 7 -14.15 34.35 -0.41
CA LEU A 7 -14.40 33.07 0.25
C LEU A 7 -14.85 31.99 -0.75
N PHE A 8 -15.78 32.34 -1.64
CA PHE A 8 -16.28 31.43 -2.68
C PHE A 8 -15.21 31.11 -3.75
N ALA A 9 -14.35 32.08 -4.09
CA ALA A 9 -13.20 31.87 -4.97
C ALA A 9 -12.13 30.98 -4.30
N GLN A 10 -11.93 31.10 -2.99
CA GLN A 10 -11.11 30.15 -2.24
C GLN A 10 -11.75 28.76 -2.20
N GLU A 11 -13.06 28.65 -1.99
CA GLU A 11 -13.79 27.38 -1.92
C GLU A 11 -13.79 26.65 -3.27
N THR A 12 -13.84 27.39 -4.39
CA THR A 12 -13.69 26.83 -5.75
C THR A 12 -12.24 26.51 -6.13
N LEU A 13 -11.24 27.20 -5.55
CA LEU A 13 -9.82 26.84 -5.65
C LEU A 13 -9.43 25.66 -4.76
N HIS A 14 -10.20 25.39 -3.70
CA HIS A 14 -10.07 24.28 -2.75
C HIS A 14 -11.05 23.14 -3.05
N VAL A 15 -11.50 23.01 -4.29
CA VAL A 15 -12.01 21.73 -4.77
C VAL A 15 -10.79 20.82 -4.93
N GLU A 16 -10.27 20.35 -3.80
CA GLU A 16 -9.37 19.21 -3.75
C GLU A 16 -10.13 18.07 -4.38
N GLU A 17 -9.79 17.74 -5.63
CA GLU A 17 -10.26 16.54 -6.27
C GLU A 17 -9.80 15.37 -5.37
N GLU A 18 -10.74 14.78 -4.62
CA GLU A 18 -10.42 13.75 -3.62
C GLU A 18 -9.56 12.67 -4.29
N VAL A 19 -8.29 12.61 -3.89
CA VAL A 19 -7.35 11.67 -4.50
C VAL A 19 -7.82 10.26 -4.16
N SER A 20 -8.15 9.48 -5.19
CA SER A 20 -8.65 8.13 -5.01
C SER A 20 -7.61 7.25 -4.30
N LYS A 21 -8.02 6.64 -3.18
CA LYS A 21 -7.22 5.68 -2.39
C LYS A 21 -7.24 4.27 -2.96
N THR A 22 -7.94 4.04 -4.07
CA THR A 22 -8.02 2.72 -4.72
C THR A 22 -6.64 2.09 -4.97
N PRO A 23 -5.61 2.80 -5.49
CA PRO A 23 -4.28 2.22 -5.68
C PRO A 23 -3.65 1.72 -4.37
N PHE A 24 -3.80 2.49 -3.29
CA PHE A 24 -3.32 2.10 -1.97
C PHE A 24 -4.02 0.85 -1.45
N TYR A 25 -5.36 0.79 -1.53
CA TYR A 25 -6.10 -0.38 -1.06
C TYR A 25 -5.75 -1.65 -1.83
N ILE A 26 -5.49 -1.55 -3.14
CA ILE A 26 -5.03 -2.69 -3.94
C ILE A 26 -3.64 -3.15 -3.48
N ALA A 27 -2.68 -2.23 -3.37
CA ALA A 27 -1.31 -2.56 -2.97
C ALA A 27 -1.24 -3.13 -1.54
N ALA A 28 -1.95 -2.51 -0.59
CA ALA A 28 -2.04 -2.96 0.79
C ALA A 28 -2.71 -4.33 0.89
N SER A 29 -3.79 -4.59 0.14
CA SER A 29 -4.46 -5.89 0.13
C SER A 29 -3.55 -6.99 -0.42
N ALA A 30 -2.79 -6.71 -1.49
CA ALA A 30 -1.83 -7.65 -2.04
C ALA A 30 -0.70 -7.98 -1.04
N LEU A 31 -0.19 -6.96 -0.34
CA LEU A 31 0.80 -7.12 0.73
C LEU A 31 0.28 -8.01 1.86
N VAL A 32 -0.93 -7.73 2.35
CA VAL A 32 -1.58 -8.53 3.41
C VAL A 32 -1.82 -9.96 2.95
N ALA A 33 -2.37 -10.16 1.75
CA ALA A 33 -2.61 -11.49 1.20
C ALA A 33 -1.30 -12.30 1.10
N PHE A 34 -0.23 -11.70 0.60
CA PHE A 34 1.09 -12.34 0.53
C PHE A 34 1.62 -12.70 1.93
N ALA A 35 1.52 -11.80 2.90
CA ALA A 35 1.97 -12.05 4.27
C ALA A 35 1.19 -13.19 4.94
N LEU A 36 -0.13 -13.24 4.74
CA LEU A 36 -0.99 -14.31 5.26
C LEU A 36 -0.67 -15.65 4.61
N LEU A 37 -0.47 -15.69 3.29
CA LEU A 37 -0.06 -16.91 2.58
C LEU A 37 1.31 -17.38 3.05
N LEU A 38 2.26 -16.45 3.21
CA LEU A 38 3.61 -16.76 3.68
C LEU A 38 3.58 -17.33 5.10
N SER A 39 2.77 -16.73 5.98
CA SER A 39 2.54 -17.22 7.35
C SER A 39 1.92 -18.62 7.34
N ALA A 40 0.85 -18.83 6.56
CA ALA A 40 0.19 -20.12 6.45
C ALA A 40 1.13 -21.22 5.93
N VAL A 41 1.92 -20.92 4.89
CA VAL A 41 2.93 -21.86 4.36
C VAL A 41 4.04 -22.11 5.38
N GLY A 42 4.52 -21.06 6.06
CA GLY A 42 5.54 -21.16 7.09
C GLY A 42 5.09 -22.04 8.26
N ILE A 43 3.84 -21.92 8.71
CA ILE A 43 3.25 -22.78 9.74
C ILE A 43 3.11 -24.22 9.22
N ALA A 44 2.52 -24.40 8.03
CA ALA A 44 2.25 -25.72 7.45
C ALA A 44 3.54 -26.50 7.11
N ARG A 45 4.65 -25.82 6.85
CA ARG A 45 5.94 -26.41 6.46
C ARG A 45 7.06 -26.06 7.44
N HIS A 46 6.75 -25.78 8.70
CA HIS A 46 7.68 -25.20 9.69
C HIS A 46 9.03 -25.94 9.82
N GLU A 47 9.05 -27.26 9.62
CA GLU A 47 10.30 -28.05 9.70
C GLU A 47 11.28 -27.77 8.54
N THR A 48 10.77 -27.36 7.38
CA THR A 48 11.54 -27.24 6.13
C THR A 48 11.50 -25.84 5.54
N PHE A 49 10.68 -24.95 6.10
CA PHE A 49 10.50 -23.60 5.59
C PHE A 49 11.47 -22.61 6.27
N PRO A 50 12.15 -21.73 5.51
CA PRO A 50 12.25 -21.72 4.06
C PRO A 50 13.24 -22.80 3.56
N PRO A 51 12.97 -23.45 2.41
CA PRO A 51 13.72 -24.63 1.96
C PRO A 51 15.16 -24.33 1.49
N SER A 52 15.49 -23.05 1.25
CA SER A 52 16.84 -22.63 0.92
C SER A 52 17.06 -21.14 1.17
N ARG A 53 18.33 -20.73 1.21
CA ARG A 53 18.71 -19.30 1.30
C ARG A 53 18.24 -18.48 0.10
N ALA A 54 18.25 -19.08 -1.09
CA ALA A 54 17.77 -18.41 -2.30
C ALA A 54 16.28 -18.11 -2.21
N VAL A 55 15.48 -19.07 -1.72
CA VAL A 55 14.04 -18.88 -1.49
C VAL A 55 13.79 -17.82 -0.42
N ALA A 56 14.50 -17.87 0.71
CA ALA A 56 14.38 -16.83 1.74
C ALA A 56 14.63 -15.42 1.17
N ARG A 57 15.68 -15.26 0.35
CA ARG A 57 16.01 -13.98 -0.27
C ARG A 57 14.96 -13.54 -1.27
N GLY A 58 14.42 -14.47 -2.07
CA GLY A 58 13.31 -14.21 -2.99
C GLY A 58 12.05 -13.72 -2.26
N LEU A 59 11.67 -14.38 -1.16
CA LEU A 59 10.54 -13.97 -0.32
C LEU A 59 10.74 -12.56 0.26
N SER A 60 11.95 -12.25 0.76
CA SER A 60 12.29 -10.91 1.24
C SER A 60 12.20 -9.86 0.13
N PHE A 61 12.63 -10.16 -1.09
CA PHE A 61 12.52 -9.23 -2.22
C PHE A 61 11.07 -8.96 -2.60
N VAL A 62 10.23 -10.00 -2.68
CA VAL A 62 8.80 -9.83 -2.95
C VAL A 62 8.14 -8.98 -1.87
N MET A 63 8.43 -9.25 -0.60
CA MET A 63 7.90 -8.46 0.52
C MET A 63 8.35 -7.00 0.46
N LEU A 64 9.63 -6.75 0.16
CA LEU A 64 10.16 -5.39 -0.01
C LEU A 64 9.44 -4.63 -1.12
N ILE A 65 9.19 -5.27 -2.27
CA ILE A 65 8.49 -4.65 -3.40
C ILE A 65 7.05 -4.31 -3.01
N LEU A 66 6.33 -5.22 -2.36
CA LEU A 66 4.95 -4.99 -1.93
C LEU A 66 4.86 -3.87 -0.88
N VAL A 67 5.78 -3.84 0.08
CA VAL A 67 5.87 -2.76 1.07
C VAL A 67 6.18 -1.42 0.40
N ALA A 68 7.14 -1.38 -0.52
CA ALA A 68 7.49 -0.16 -1.25
C ALA A 68 6.32 0.35 -2.09
N ALA A 69 5.58 -0.53 -2.75
CA ALA A 69 4.38 -0.17 -3.51
C ALA A 69 3.26 0.37 -2.60
N ALA A 70 2.98 -0.30 -1.47
CA ALA A 70 2.00 0.17 -0.50
C ALA A 70 2.38 1.51 0.12
N ALA A 71 3.65 1.70 0.50
CA ALA A 71 4.15 2.96 1.04
C ALA A 71 4.10 4.09 0.01
N TYR A 72 4.53 3.83 -1.23
CA TYR A 72 4.48 4.81 -2.31
C TYR A 72 3.05 5.25 -2.61
N THR A 73 2.13 4.28 -2.77
CA THR A 73 0.71 4.57 -2.99
C THR A 73 0.09 5.31 -1.81
N ALA A 74 0.44 4.96 -0.58
CA ALA A 74 -0.02 5.67 0.61
C ALA A 74 0.40 7.15 0.62
N VAL A 75 1.63 7.46 0.19
CA VAL A 75 2.14 8.85 0.16
C VAL A 75 1.48 9.67 -0.94
N ILE A 76 1.20 9.09 -2.11
CA ILE A 76 0.59 9.83 -3.22
C ILE A 76 -0.94 9.95 -3.13
N THR A 77 -1.61 9.07 -2.36
CA THR A 77 -3.08 9.09 -2.16
C THR A 77 -3.52 9.53 -0.77
N GLY A 78 -2.58 9.87 0.11
CA GLY A 78 -2.80 10.23 1.51
C GLY A 78 -2.65 11.72 1.72
#